data_AF-A0A8I2J6X9-F1
#
_entry.id   AF-A0A8I2J6X9-F1
#
_cell.length_a   1.000
_cell.length_b   1.000
_cell.length_c   1.000
_cell.angle_alpha   90.00
_cell.angle_beta   90.00
_cell.angle_gamma   90.00
#
_symmetry.space_group_name_H-M   'P 1'
#
loop_
_entity.id
_entity.type
_entity.pdbx_description
1 polymer ?
#
loop_
_entity_poly.entity_id
_entity_poly.type
_entity_poly.pdbx_seq_one_letter_code
_entity_poly.pdbx_strand_id
1 'polypeptide(L)'
;LAVTRWALDRARRGEGPALIEAYTYRMGAHTTSDDPSRYRHEAEVREWAEKDPIDRLRDHLTGTGLADGNFLRDVDRECDALTAGLRTAVRAMPAPEPMSLFKNVYADGHALVDEERAQFAAYQASFADAEGV
;
A
#
# COMPACT_ATOMS: atom_id res chain seq x y z
N LEU A 1 10.39 -18.64 2.22
CA LEU A 1 9.28 -18.71 1.23
C LEU A 1 9.00 -20.16 0.78
N ALA A 2 8.80 -21.11 1.71
CA ALA A 2 8.67 -22.52 1.33
C ALA A 2 7.33 -22.83 0.64
N VAL A 3 6.22 -22.48 1.31
CA VAL A 3 4.85 -22.80 0.83
C VAL A 3 4.51 -22.05 -0.47
N THR A 4 4.83 -20.76 -0.55
CA THR A 4 4.56 -19.96 -1.76
C THR A 4 5.40 -20.41 -2.96
N ARG A 5 6.65 -20.82 -2.75
CA ARG A 5 7.49 -21.38 -3.82
C ARG A 5 6.93 -22.71 -4.32
N TRP A 6 6.56 -23.61 -3.41
CA TRP A 6 5.91 -24.87 -3.78
C TRP A 6 4.63 -24.65 -4.59
N ALA A 7 3.75 -23.76 -4.14
CA ALA A 7 2.48 -23.49 -4.83
C ALA A 7 2.72 -22.89 -6.23
N LEU A 8 3.70 -21.99 -6.36
CA LEU A 8 4.08 -21.42 -7.65
C LEU A 8 4.63 -22.49 -8.60
N ASP A 9 5.53 -23.34 -8.11
CA ASP A 9 6.11 -24.41 -8.92
C ASP A 9 5.06 -25.43 -9.36
N ARG A 10 4.12 -25.78 -8.45
CA ARG A 10 2.95 -26.61 -8.76
C ARG A 10 2.12 -26.03 -9.90
N ALA A 11 1.75 -24.75 -9.79
CA ALA A 11 0.95 -24.08 -10.82
C ALA A 11 1.68 -24.05 -12.17
N ARG A 12 2.99 -23.78 -12.17
CA ARG A 12 3.83 -23.76 -13.39
C ARG A 12 3.96 -25.13 -14.06
N ARG A 13 3.93 -26.21 -13.29
CA ARG A 13 3.93 -27.58 -13.82
C ARG A 13 2.56 -28.05 -14.31
N GLY A 14 1.54 -27.20 -14.29
CA GLY A 14 0.19 -27.54 -14.75
C GLY A 14 -0.59 -28.42 -13.78
N GLU A 15 -0.16 -28.53 -12.52
CA GLU A 15 -0.83 -29.34 -11.50
C GLU A 15 -2.03 -28.63 -10.83
N GLY A 16 -2.45 -27.49 -11.39
CA GLY A 16 -3.57 -26.69 -10.91
C GLY A 16 -3.22 -25.73 -9.76
N PRO A 17 -4.19 -24.92 -9.32
CA PRO A 17 -4.01 -23.91 -8.29
C PRO A 17 -3.90 -24.52 -6.88
N ALA A 18 -3.45 -23.70 -5.93
CA ALA A 18 -3.45 -24.01 -4.50
C ALA A 18 -4.01 -22.81 -3.71
N LEU A 19 -4.74 -23.08 -2.64
CA LEU A 19 -5.13 -22.08 -1.63
C LEU A 19 -4.09 -22.08 -0.51
N ILE A 20 -3.57 -20.91 -0.16
CA ILE A 20 -2.68 -20.73 0.99
C ILE A 20 -3.42 -19.89 2.03
N GLU A 21 -3.66 -20.46 3.20
CA GLU A 21 -4.12 -19.72 4.37
C GLU A 21 -2.92 -19.26 5.20
N ALA A 22 -2.61 -17.97 5.14
CA ALA A 22 -1.58 -17.35 5.98
C ALA A 22 -2.23 -16.84 7.27
N TYR A 23 -2.19 -17.66 8.32
CA TYR A 23 -2.76 -17.30 9.61
C TYR A 23 -1.92 -16.20 10.28
N THR A 24 -2.50 -15.01 10.43
CA THR A 24 -1.81 -13.79 10.87
C THR A 24 -2.76 -12.84 11.60
N TYR A 25 -2.25 -11.71 12.07
CA TYR A 25 -2.99 -10.73 12.83
C TYR A 25 -2.73 -9.30 12.39
N ARG A 26 -3.81 -8.51 12.31
CA ARG A 26 -3.73 -7.08 12.01
C ARG A 26 -3.55 -6.32 13.32
N MET A 27 -2.31 -5.95 13.65
CA MET A 27 -2.00 -5.22 14.90
C MET A 27 -2.76 -3.89 15.00
N GLY A 28 -2.80 -3.12 13.91
CA GLY A 28 -3.52 -1.84 13.84
C GLY A 28 -5.04 -1.96 13.67
N ALA A 29 -5.70 -0.79 13.65
CA ALA A 29 -7.11 -0.66 13.28
C ALA A 29 -7.37 -1.14 11.85
N HIS A 30 -8.63 -1.34 11.48
CA HIS A 30 -9.00 -1.72 10.11
C HIS A 30 -8.59 -0.65 9.09
N THR A 31 -8.83 0.61 9.45
CA THR A 31 -8.47 1.80 8.69
C THR A 31 -8.24 2.96 9.69
N THR A 32 -7.87 4.14 9.19
CA THR A 32 -7.72 5.35 10.03
C THR A 32 -9.04 5.84 10.63
N SER A 33 -10.20 5.43 10.10
CA SER A 33 -11.52 5.80 10.60
C SER A 33 -12.12 4.77 11.56
N ASP A 34 -11.38 3.71 11.87
CA ASP A 34 -11.85 2.59 12.69
C ASP A 34 -11.33 2.66 14.13
N ASP A 35 -12.15 2.19 15.07
CA ASP A 35 -11.79 2.03 16.48
C ASP A 35 -11.89 0.55 16.88
N PRO A 36 -10.75 -0.18 16.93
CA PRO A 36 -10.73 -1.60 17.24
C PRO A 36 -11.11 -1.91 18.69
N SER A 37 -11.02 -0.95 19.62
CA SER A 37 -11.36 -1.19 21.03
C SER A 37 -12.83 -1.60 21.24
N ARG A 38 -13.68 -1.30 20.25
CA ARG A 38 -15.11 -1.62 20.26
C ARG A 38 -15.42 -3.09 20.03
N TYR A 39 -14.52 -3.85 19.42
CA TYR A 39 -14.79 -5.22 18.97
C TYR A 39 -13.63 -6.20 19.21
N ARG A 40 -12.55 -5.75 19.84
CA ARG A 40 -11.33 -6.54 20.03
C ARG A 40 -10.78 -6.36 21.44
N HIS A 41 -10.41 -7.46 22.07
CA HIS A 41 -9.80 -7.43 23.40
C HIS A 41 -8.30 -7.15 23.31
N GLU A 42 -7.80 -6.28 24.18
CA GLU A 42 -6.36 -5.98 24.23
C GLU A 42 -5.49 -7.21 24.53
N ALA A 43 -6.03 -8.19 25.27
CA ALA A 43 -5.32 -9.42 25.57
C ALA A 43 -4.95 -10.20 24.30
N GLU A 44 -5.85 -10.24 23.32
CA GLU A 44 -5.60 -10.86 22.02
C GLU A 44 -4.49 -10.12 21.26
N VAL A 45 -4.51 -8.78 21.28
CA VAL A 45 -3.46 -7.96 20.64
C VAL A 45 -2.10 -8.23 21.27
N ARG A 46 -2.03 -8.33 22.60
CA ARG A 46 -0.78 -8.64 23.31
C ARG A 46 -0.25 -10.02 22.97
N GLU A 47 -1.12 -11.03 22.92
CA GLU A 47 -0.72 -12.39 22.52
C GLU A 47 -0.13 -12.42 21.11
N TRP A 48 -0.70 -11.66 20.18
CA TRP A 48 -0.19 -11.58 18.81
C TRP A 48 1.05 -10.70 18.66
N ALA A 49 1.27 -9.72 19.54
CA ALA A 49 2.50 -8.93 19.57
C ALA A 49 3.72 -9.83 19.86
N GLU A 50 3.57 -10.84 20.72
CA GLU A 50 4.63 -11.82 21.01
C GLU A 50 4.97 -12.72 19.81
N LYS A 51 4.13 -12.72 18.77
CA LYS A 51 4.28 -13.52 17.54
C LYS A 51 4.75 -12.65 16.36
N ASP A 52 5.28 -11.46 16.61
CA ASP A 52 5.70 -10.53 15.56
C ASP A 52 6.72 -11.19 14.60
N PRO A 53 6.41 -11.29 13.28
CA PRO A 53 7.29 -11.93 12.32
C PRO A 53 8.61 -11.17 12.11
N ILE A 54 8.65 -9.85 12.36
CA ILE A 54 9.86 -9.02 12.26
C ILE A 54 10.81 -9.36 13.41
N ASP A 55 10.31 -9.40 14.64
CA ASP A 55 11.13 -9.73 15.80
C ASP A 55 11.63 -11.18 15.70
N ARG A 56 10.76 -12.11 15.32
CA ARG A 56 11.16 -13.51 15.08
C ARG A 56 12.25 -13.64 14.02
N LEU A 57 12.19 -12.86 12.93
CA LEU A 57 13.22 -12.87 11.90
C LEU A 57 14.52 -12.24 12.40
N ARG A 58 14.43 -11.12 13.13
CA ARG A 58 15.59 -10.45 13.75
C ARG A 58 16.35 -11.40 14.66
N ASP A 59 15.65 -12.11 15.53
CA ASP A 59 16.25 -13.08 16.46
C ASP A 59 16.90 -14.23 15.71
N HIS A 60 16.25 -14.75 14.66
CA HIS A 60 16.81 -15.81 13.83
C HIS A 60 18.11 -15.37 13.14
N LEU A 61 18.12 -14.17 12.52
CA LEU A 61 19.30 -13.67 11.80
C LEU A 61 20.45 -13.36 12.77
N THR A 62 20.14 -12.80 13.95
CA THR A 62 21.16 -12.50 14.97
C THR A 62 21.70 -13.79 15.58
N GLY A 63 20.84 -14.74 15.93
CA GLY A 63 21.23 -16.03 16.49
C GLY A 63 22.02 -16.92 15.52
N THR A 64 21.88 -16.70 14.21
CA THR A 64 22.68 -17.38 13.18
C THR A 64 23.93 -16.60 12.74
N GLY A 65 24.16 -15.40 13.31
CA GLY A 65 25.29 -14.54 12.95
C GLY A 65 25.21 -13.92 11.56
N LEU A 66 24.04 -13.97 10.91
CA LEU A 66 23.79 -13.36 9.60
C LEU A 66 23.50 -11.86 9.71
N ALA A 67 23.13 -11.38 10.88
CA ALA A 67 22.95 -9.97 11.21
C ALA A 67 23.59 -9.65 12.56
N ASP A 68 24.07 -8.42 12.69
CA ASP A 68 24.54 -7.86 13.94
C ASP A 68 23.85 -6.52 14.24
N GLY A 69 24.20 -5.90 15.36
CA GLY A 69 23.62 -4.61 15.74
C GLY A 69 23.95 -3.46 14.80
N ASN A 70 25.07 -3.51 14.06
CA ASN A 70 25.38 -2.49 13.06
C ASN A 70 24.45 -2.64 11.85
N PHE A 71 24.34 -3.86 11.34
CA PHE A 71 23.45 -4.18 10.22
C PHE A 71 22.02 -3.73 10.49
N LEU A 72 21.46 -4.05 11.66
CA LEU A 72 20.09 -3.65 12.01
C LEU A 72 19.92 -2.13 12.05
N ARG A 73 20.89 -1.40 12.63
CA ARG A 73 20.86 0.08 12.65
C ARG A 73 20.99 0.69 11.26
N ASP A 74 21.75 0.07 10.37
CA ASP A 74 21.88 0.54 8.99
C ASP A 74 20.57 0.32 8.22
N VAL A 75 19.91 -0.82 8.40
CA VAL A 75 18.56 -1.08 7.85
C VAL A 75 17.55 -0.04 8.35
N ASP A 76 17.51 0.25 9.66
CA ASP A 76 16.60 1.27 10.21
C ASP A 76 16.88 2.65 9.59
N ARG A 77 18.15 3.04 9.45
CA ARG A 77 18.54 4.31 8.83
C ARG A 77 18.13 4.38 7.36
N GLU A 78 18.30 3.30 6.61
CA GLU A 78 17.87 3.22 5.20
C GLU A 78 16.35 3.32 5.08
N CYS A 79 15.60 2.65 5.95
CA CYS A 79 14.15 2.73 6.00
C CYS A 79 13.66 4.16 6.31
N ASP A 80 14.28 4.85 7.26
CA ASP A 80 13.96 6.23 7.60
C ASP A 80 14.25 7.18 6.44
N ALA A 81 15.42 7.06 5.82
CA ALA A 81 15.82 7.87 4.68
C ALA A 81 14.88 7.65 3.48
N LEU A 82 14.55 6.39 3.19
CA LEU A 82 13.60 6.03 2.13
C LEU A 82 12.22 6.62 2.40
N THR A 83 11.71 6.51 3.62
CA THR A 83 10.39 7.01 4.00
C THR A 83 10.32 8.54 3.94
N ALA A 84 11.35 9.23 4.41
CA ALA A 84 11.44 10.69 4.33
C ALA A 84 11.51 11.18 2.87
N GLY A 85 12.32 10.51 2.05
CA GLY A 85 12.43 10.78 0.61
C GLY A 85 11.10 10.55 -0.11
N LEU A 86 10.45 9.41 0.13
CA LEU A 86 9.15 9.08 -0.45
C LEU A 86 8.08 10.10 -0.07
N ARG A 87 8.00 10.49 1.21
CA ARG A 87 7.05 11.51 1.67
C ARG A 87 7.28 12.84 0.97
N THR A 88 8.53 13.25 0.82
CA THR A 88 8.89 14.48 0.12
C THR A 88 8.48 14.42 -1.33
N ALA A 89 8.82 13.33 -2.02
CA ALA A 89 8.49 13.12 -3.42
C ALA A 89 6.98 13.13 -3.65
N VAL A 90 6.20 12.38 -2.86
CA VAL A 90 4.74 12.30 -2.98
C VAL A 90 4.08 13.66 -2.75
N ARG A 91 4.55 14.44 -1.76
CA ARG A 91 4.02 15.79 -1.50
C ARG A 91 4.37 16.80 -2.57
N ALA A 92 5.49 16.61 -3.26
CA ALA A 92 5.94 17.47 -4.35
C ALA A 92 5.33 17.07 -5.71
N MET A 93 4.59 15.96 -5.79
CA MET A 93 3.91 15.57 -7.03
C MET A 93 2.92 16.66 -7.45
N PRO A 94 2.94 17.09 -8.72
CA PRO A 94 1.95 18.02 -9.21
C PRO A 94 0.55 17.40 -9.09
N ALA A 95 -0.45 18.25 -8.88
CA ALA A 95 -1.83 17.81 -9.01
C ALA A 95 -2.06 17.20 -10.40
N PRO A 96 -2.83 16.10 -10.52
CA PRO A 96 -3.19 15.57 -11.81
C PRO A 96 -3.96 16.63 -12.61
N GLU A 97 -3.76 16.63 -13.92
CA GLU A 97 -4.49 17.52 -14.82
C GLU A 97 -6.00 17.26 -14.68
N PRO A 98 -6.85 18.27 -14.44
CA PRO A 98 -8.27 18.04 -14.12
C PRO A 98 -9.03 17.18 -15.13
N MET A 99 -8.74 17.33 -16.42
CA MET A 99 -9.39 16.54 -17.48
C MET A 99 -8.90 15.08 -17.51
N SER A 100 -7.89 14.70 -16.73
CA SER A 100 -7.47 13.30 -16.58
C SER A 100 -8.56 12.42 -15.97
N LEU A 101 -9.54 13.01 -15.26
CA LEU A 101 -10.72 12.33 -14.73
C LEU A 101 -11.47 11.53 -15.82
N PHE A 102 -11.48 12.03 -17.06
CA PHE A 102 -12.18 11.41 -18.20
C PHE A 102 -11.30 10.42 -18.97
N LYS A 103 -10.02 10.28 -18.63
CA LYS A 103 -9.11 9.35 -19.31
C LYS A 103 -9.28 7.93 -18.75
N ASN A 104 -9.09 6.93 -19.61
CA ASN A 104 -9.12 5.50 -19.26
C ASN A 104 -10.46 4.96 -18.75
N VAL A 105 -11.56 5.67 -18.97
CA VAL A 105 -12.92 5.17 -18.67
C VAL A 105 -13.31 4.08 -19.67
N TYR A 106 -13.02 4.33 -20.94
CA TYR A 106 -13.14 3.38 -22.05
C TYR A 106 -11.80 3.32 -22.79
N ALA A 107 -11.58 2.21 -23.52
CA ALA A 107 -10.38 2.04 -24.34
C ALA A 107 -10.33 3.05 -25.50
N ASP A 108 -11.49 3.30 -26.11
CA ASP A 108 -11.71 4.28 -27.18
C ASP A 108 -12.65 5.39 -26.70
N GLY A 109 -12.98 6.34 -27.58
CA GLY A 109 -13.96 7.40 -27.30
C GLY A 109 -15.35 6.87 -26.96
N HIS A 110 -16.03 7.55 -26.04
CA HIS A 110 -17.39 7.21 -25.63
C HIS A 110 -18.23 8.49 -25.61
N ALA A 111 -19.28 8.52 -26.43
CA ALA A 111 -20.04 9.75 -26.70
C ALA A 111 -20.49 10.49 -25.43
N LEU A 112 -21.03 9.78 -24.44
CA LEU A 112 -21.45 10.41 -23.18
C LEU A 112 -20.27 10.97 -22.37
N VAL A 113 -19.14 10.25 -22.34
CA VAL A 113 -17.95 10.70 -21.59
C VAL A 113 -17.33 11.90 -22.29
N ASP A 114 -17.37 11.93 -23.62
CA ASP A 114 -16.93 13.08 -24.42
C ASP A 114 -17.80 14.32 -24.20
N GLU A 115 -19.13 14.13 -24.10
CA GLU A 115 -20.07 15.20 -23.77
C GLU A 115 -19.82 15.74 -22.36
N GLU A 116 -19.76 14.87 -21.35
CA GLU A 116 -19.47 15.26 -19.95
C GLU A 116 -18.10 15.93 -19.81
N ARG A 117 -17.09 15.45 -20.56
CA ARG A 117 -15.77 16.06 -20.63
C ARG A 117 -15.85 17.49 -21.17
N ALA A 118 -16.61 17.72 -22.24
CA ALA A 118 -16.78 19.04 -22.81
C ALA A 118 -17.54 19.98 -21.84
N GLN A 119 -18.58 19.48 -21.18
CA GLN A 119 -19.33 20.23 -20.17
C GLN A 119 -18.45 20.63 -18.97
N PHE A 120 -17.64 19.69 -18.45
CA PHE A 120 -16.73 19.96 -17.34
C PHE A 120 -15.63 20.95 -17.72
N ALA A 121 -15.09 20.87 -18.95
CA ALA A 121 -14.12 21.85 -19.44
C ALA A 121 -14.73 23.27 -19.52
N ALA A 122 -15.97 23.38 -20.01
CA ALA A 122 -16.69 24.66 -20.03
C ALA A 122 -16.96 25.20 -18.62
N TYR A 123 -17.34 24.34 -17.68
CA TYR A 123 -17.50 24.69 -16.27
C TYR A 123 -16.20 25.21 -15.65
N GLN A 124 -15.08 24.52 -15.85
CA GLN A 124 -13.77 24.97 -15.35
C GLN A 124 -13.35 26.32 -15.94
N ALA A 125 -13.56 26.52 -17.25
CA ALA A 125 -13.27 27.79 -17.91
C ALA A 125 -14.10 28.95 -17.35
N SER A 126 -15.32 28.69 -16.85
CA SER A 126 -16.18 29.72 -16.27
C SER A 126 -15.60 30.38 -14.99
N PHE A 127 -14.64 29.74 -14.32
CA PHE A 127 -13.96 30.33 -13.16
C PHE A 127 -12.73 31.17 -13.54
N ALA A 128 -12.19 31.01 -14.75
CA ALA A 128 -10.99 31.74 -15.18
C ALA A 128 -11.24 33.25 -15.34
N ASP A 129 -12.49 33.65 -15.65
CA ASP A 129 -12.89 35.07 -15.74
C ASP A 129 -13.14 35.72 -14.37
N ALA A 130 -13.19 34.93 -13.28
CA ALA A 130 -13.49 35.40 -11.92
C ALA A 130 -12.24 35.72 -11.07
N GLU A 131 -11.04 35.27 -11.47
CA GLU A 131 -9.76 35.56 -10.79
C GLU A 131 -9.09 36.86 -11.27
N GLY A 132 -9.78 37.65 -12.10
CA GLY A 132 -9.30 38.90 -12.69
C GLY A 132 -9.78 40.21 -12.04
N VAL A 133 -10.21 40.20 -10.78
CA VAL A 133 -10.55 41.42 -9.99
C VAL A 133 -9.75 41.44 -8.69
#